data_AF-A0A822XGB9-F1
#
_entry.id   AF-A0A822XGB9-F1
#
_cell.length_a   1.000
_cell.length_b   1.000
_cell.length_c   1.000
_cell.angle_alpha   90.00
_cell.angle_beta   90.00
_cell.angle_gamma   90.00
#
_symmetry.space_group_name_H-M   'P 1'
#
loop_
_entity.id
_entity.type
_entity.pdbx_description
1 polymer ?
#
loop_
_entity_poly.entity_id
_entity_poly.type
_entity_poly.pdbx_seq_one_letter_code
_entity_poly.pdbx_strand_id
1 'polypeptide(L)'
;MSDNLMDKVTAFGQRLKIEGVEVGRKMSAGMSSMSFKVKELFQGPNQAEKVVEDATAETLDGPDWATNLDICDMVNNEKINSIELIRGIKKRIMLKNPRVQYLALVLLETVVKNCEKAFSEVAAERVLDEMVKLIDDPQTVVNNRNKVLILIEAWGESSNELRYLPVYEETYKVCIQF
;
A
#
# COMPACT_ATOMS: atom_id res chain seq x y z
N MET A 1 -11.54 -6.63 61.32
CA MET A 1 -12.29 -6.97 60.08
C MET A 1 -12.32 -5.81 59.06
N SER A 2 -11.48 -4.78 59.20
CA SER A 2 -11.43 -3.59 58.34
C SER A 2 -10.49 -3.72 57.13
N ASP A 3 -9.46 -4.56 57.23
CA ASP A 3 -8.29 -4.48 56.33
C ASP A 3 -8.59 -4.99 54.91
N ASN A 4 -9.59 -5.85 54.77
CA ASN A 4 -9.99 -6.42 53.47
C ASN A 4 -10.77 -5.43 52.58
N LEU A 5 -11.37 -4.38 53.16
CA LEU A 5 -12.21 -3.44 52.42
C LEU A 5 -11.37 -2.36 51.72
N MET A 6 -10.35 -1.84 52.40
CA MET A 6 -9.48 -0.80 51.83
C MET A 6 -8.64 -1.33 50.65
N ASP A 7 -8.24 -2.59 50.71
CA ASP A 7 -7.52 -3.24 49.60
C ASP A 7 -8.42 -3.40 48.36
N LYS A 8 -9.70 -3.74 48.55
CA LYS A 8 -10.68 -3.85 47.46
C LYS A 8 -10.99 -2.49 46.83
N VAL A 9 -11.14 -1.44 47.64
CA VAL A 9 -11.37 -0.08 47.16
C VAL A 9 -10.15 0.41 46.36
N THR A 10 -8.94 0.11 46.83
CA THR A 10 -7.69 0.46 46.16
C THR A 10 -7.54 -0.28 44.82
N ALA A 11 -7.82 -1.59 44.79
CA ALA A 11 -7.77 -2.39 43.57
C ALA A 11 -8.80 -1.94 42.53
N PHE A 12 -10.01 -1.57 42.97
CA PHE A 12 -11.04 -1.02 42.09
C PHE A 12 -10.63 0.34 41.50
N GLY A 13 -10.02 1.21 42.33
CA GLY A 13 -9.48 2.49 41.88
C GLY A 13 -8.33 2.36 40.87
N GLN A 14 -7.45 1.36 41.01
CA GLN A 14 -6.39 1.08 40.03
C GLN A 14 -6.97 0.58 38.70
N ARG A 15 -8.00 -0.27 38.75
CA ARG A 15 -8.65 -0.80 37.54
C ARG A 15 -9.34 0.29 36.73
N LEU A 16 -10.05 1.21 37.39
CA LEU A 16 -10.64 2.40 36.75
C LEU A 16 -9.59 3.32 36.11
N LYS A 17 -8.42 3.47 36.73
CA LYS A 17 -7.30 4.23 36.13
C LYS A 17 -6.77 3.57 34.85
N ILE A 18 -6.62 2.25 34.84
CA ILE A 18 -6.15 1.51 33.66
C ILE A 18 -7.18 1.59 32.53
N GLU A 19 -8.46 1.41 32.84
CA GLU A 19 -9.54 1.53 31.85
C GLU A 19 -9.63 2.95 31.28
N GLY A 20 -9.47 3.99 32.12
CA GLY A 20 -9.42 5.39 31.66
C GLY A 20 -8.23 5.69 30.72
N VAL A 21 -7.05 5.11 30.98
CA VAL A 21 -5.87 5.26 30.12
C VAL A 21 -6.07 4.58 28.76
N GLU A 22 -6.69 3.40 28.74
CA GLU A 22 -6.96 2.65 27.51
C GLU A 22 -8.02 3.34 26.64
N VAL A 23 -9.07 3.89 27.25
CA VAL A 23 -10.07 4.71 26.55
C VAL A 23 -9.44 5.97 25.99
N GLY A 24 -8.57 6.66 26.74
CA GLY A 24 -7.84 7.83 26.27
C GLY A 24 -6.92 7.52 25.08
N ARG A 25 -6.21 6.38 25.12
CA ARG A 25 -5.36 5.92 24.01
C ARG A 25 -6.18 5.62 22.75
N LYS A 26 -7.34 4.95 22.89
CA LYS A 26 -8.24 4.67 21.76
C LYS A 26 -8.84 5.94 21.14
N MET A 27 -9.25 6.90 21.96
CA MET A 27 -9.75 8.20 21.50
C MET A 27 -8.66 8.99 20.76
N SER A 28 -7.42 9.01 21.27
CA SER A 28 -6.28 9.66 20.64
C SER A 28 -5.89 9.01 19.30
N ALA A 29 -5.88 7.68 19.23
CA ALA A 29 -5.63 6.94 18.00
C ALA A 29 -6.72 7.20 16.94
N GLY A 30 -7.99 7.23 17.35
CA GLY A 30 -9.12 7.56 16.46
C GLY A 30 -9.04 8.98 15.90
N MET A 31 -8.68 9.96 16.73
CA MET A 31 -8.53 11.36 16.32
C MET A 31 -7.31 11.58 15.41
N SER A 32 -6.22 10.85 15.65
CA SER A 32 -5.04 10.84 14.77
C SER A 32 -5.39 10.30 13.39
N SER A 33 -6.10 9.15 13.31
CA SER A 33 -6.55 8.55 12.04
C SER A 33 -7.48 9.48 11.23
N MET A 34 -8.39 10.19 11.91
CA MET A 34 -9.26 11.18 11.27
C MET A 34 -8.47 12.39 10.75
N SER A 35 -7.48 12.86 11.49
CA SER A 35 -6.59 13.95 11.07
C SER A 35 -5.78 13.59 9.81
N PHE A 36 -5.30 12.35 9.70
CA PHE A 36 -4.63 11.85 8.49
C PHE A 36 -5.58 11.84 7.28
N LYS A 37 -6.79 11.27 7.42
CA LYS A 37 -7.79 11.25 6.34
C LYS A 37 -8.27 12.64 5.92
N VAL A 38 -8.40 13.57 6.88
CA VAL A 38 -8.79 14.95 6.59
C VAL A 38 -7.66 15.70 5.89
N LYS A 39 -6.40 15.48 6.27
CA LYS A 39 -5.25 16.06 5.53
C LYS A 39 -5.17 15.57 4.08
N GLU A 40 -5.44 14.29 3.82
CA GLU A 40 -5.52 13.75 2.45
C GLU A 40 -6.63 14.41 1.61
N LEU A 41 -7.72 14.88 2.24
CA LEU A 41 -8.84 15.54 1.55
C LEU A 41 -8.57 17.00 1.17
N PHE A 42 -7.57 17.65 1.78
CA PHE A 42 -7.30 19.09 1.62
C PHE A 42 -5.94 19.41 0.96
N GLN A 43 -5.12 18.42 0.66
CA GLN A 43 -3.91 18.62 -0.13
C GLN A 43 -4.28 18.65 -1.62
N GLY A 44 -3.95 19.77 -2.29
CA GLY A 44 -3.97 19.86 -3.76
C GLY A 44 -3.12 18.76 -4.40
N PRO A 45 -3.18 18.56 -5.73
CA PRO A 45 -2.61 17.39 -6.39
C PRO A 45 -1.17 17.17 -5.94
N ASN A 46 -0.96 16.04 -5.28
CA ASN A 46 0.34 15.66 -4.76
C ASN A 46 1.29 15.50 -5.95
N GLN A 47 2.51 16.03 -5.86
CA GLN A 47 3.52 15.91 -6.92
C GLN A 47 3.71 14.46 -7.38
N ALA A 48 3.64 13.49 -6.44
CA ALA A 48 3.68 12.07 -6.73
C ALA A 48 2.50 11.59 -7.59
N GLU A 49 1.30 12.10 -7.31
CA GLU A 49 0.08 11.73 -8.05
C GLU A 49 0.13 12.27 -9.48
N LYS A 50 0.59 13.52 -9.65
CA LYS A 50 0.72 14.12 -10.99
C LYS A 50 1.69 13.34 -11.88
N VAL A 51 2.88 13.00 -11.39
CA VAL A 51 3.85 12.24 -12.20
C VAL A 51 3.32 10.85 -12.57
N VAL A 52 2.53 10.23 -11.70
CA VAL A 52 1.88 8.95 -11.97
C VAL A 52 0.78 9.10 -13.01
N GLU A 53 -0.04 10.15 -12.92
CA GLU A 53 -1.08 10.43 -13.92
C GLU A 53 -0.48 10.66 -15.31
N ASP A 54 0.58 11.46 -15.38
CA ASP A 54 1.30 11.76 -16.63
C ASP A 54 1.92 10.48 -17.22
N ALA A 55 2.62 9.68 -16.42
CA ALA A 55 3.28 8.44 -16.85
C ALA A 55 2.29 7.31 -17.23
N THR A 56 1.03 7.44 -16.85
CA THR A 56 -0.02 6.44 -17.10
C THR A 56 -1.21 7.04 -17.85
N ALA A 57 -1.01 8.13 -18.59
CA ALA A 57 -2.06 8.79 -19.34
C ALA A 57 -2.63 7.86 -20.42
N GLU A 58 -3.95 7.88 -20.60
CA GLU A 58 -4.64 7.04 -21.60
C GLU A 58 -4.28 7.41 -23.06
N THR A 59 -3.71 8.59 -23.26
CA THR A 59 -3.23 9.10 -24.55
C THR A 59 -1.89 8.50 -24.96
N LEU A 60 -1.17 7.81 -24.07
CA LEU A 60 0.09 7.16 -24.38
C LEU A 60 -0.15 5.89 -25.22
N ASP A 61 0.68 5.69 -26.25
CA ASP A 61 0.63 4.48 -27.07
C ASP A 61 1.22 3.25 -26.36
N GLY A 62 2.08 3.50 -25.37
CA GLY A 62 2.74 2.46 -24.56
C GLY A 62 3.54 3.09 -23.41
N PRO A 63 4.31 2.28 -22.67
CA PRO A 63 5.14 2.78 -21.58
C PRO A 63 6.18 3.78 -22.08
N ASP A 64 6.23 4.96 -21.46
CA ASP A 64 7.32 5.90 -21.65
C ASP A 64 8.46 5.56 -20.69
N TRP A 65 9.45 4.83 -21.21
CA TRP A 65 10.59 4.39 -20.42
C TRP A 65 11.44 5.54 -19.90
N ALA A 66 11.52 6.66 -20.62
CA ALA A 66 12.27 7.83 -20.16
C ALA A 66 11.58 8.40 -18.91
N THR A 67 10.28 8.66 -19.00
CA THR A 67 9.49 9.15 -17.86
C THR A 67 9.51 8.18 -16.68
N ASN A 68 9.40 6.86 -16.92
CA ASN A 68 9.40 5.86 -15.84
C ASN A 68 10.76 5.81 -15.10
N LEU A 69 11.88 5.91 -15.82
CA LEU A 69 13.22 5.93 -15.23
C LEU A 69 13.49 7.24 -14.49
N ASP A 70 13.04 8.36 -15.04
CA ASP A 70 13.11 9.66 -14.35
C ASP A 70 12.33 9.63 -13.03
N ILE A 71 11.16 8.98 -12.97
CA ILE A 71 10.42 8.76 -11.71
C ILE A 71 11.24 7.96 -10.71
N CYS A 72 11.93 6.90 -11.15
CA CYS A 72 12.81 6.10 -10.28
C CYS A 72 13.94 6.96 -9.71
N ASP A 73 14.55 7.80 -10.54
CA ASP A 73 15.58 8.77 -10.09
C ASP A 73 15.01 9.78 -9.09
N MET A 74 13.78 10.26 -9.30
CA MET A 74 13.12 11.17 -8.36
C MET A 74 12.90 10.51 -6.99
N VAL A 75 12.49 9.24 -6.96
CA VAL A 75 12.32 8.48 -5.71
C VAL A 75 13.66 8.23 -5.02
N ASN A 76 14.67 7.76 -5.77
CA ASN A 76 15.98 7.43 -5.23
C ASN A 76 16.73 8.66 -4.69
N ASN A 77 16.44 9.85 -5.24
CA ASN A 77 16.96 11.13 -4.76
C ASN A 77 15.99 11.84 -3.78
N GLU A 78 14.96 11.15 -3.28
CA GLU A 78 13.98 11.66 -2.31
C GLU A 78 13.27 12.96 -2.74
N LYS A 79 13.20 13.22 -4.05
CA LYS A 79 12.44 14.35 -4.63
C LYS A 79 10.93 14.10 -4.59
N ILE A 80 10.52 12.84 -4.54
CA ILE A 80 9.14 12.39 -4.39
C ILE A 80 9.08 11.34 -3.28
N ASN A 81 8.00 11.39 -2.50
CA ASN A 81 7.74 10.39 -1.47
C ASN A 81 7.33 9.05 -2.10
N SER A 82 8.06 7.98 -1.76
CA SER A 82 7.83 6.61 -2.28
C SER A 82 6.45 6.06 -1.95
N ILE A 83 5.94 6.29 -0.73
CA ILE A 83 4.60 5.82 -0.29
C ILE A 83 3.53 6.49 -1.14
N GLU A 84 3.63 7.80 -1.32
CA GLU A 84 2.65 8.57 -2.09
C GLU A 84 2.66 8.18 -3.57
N LEU A 85 3.85 7.89 -4.13
CA LEU A 85 3.98 7.35 -5.48
C LEU A 85 3.28 5.99 -5.62
N ILE A 86 3.58 5.03 -4.73
CA ILE A 86 2.97 3.70 -4.76
C ILE A 86 1.45 3.79 -4.55
N ARG A 87 0.96 4.67 -3.67
CA ARG A 87 -0.47 4.94 -3.50
C ARG A 87 -1.10 5.49 -4.78
N GLY A 88 -0.42 6.40 -5.47
CA GLY A 88 -0.82 6.91 -6.78
C GLY A 88 -0.92 5.78 -7.81
N ILE A 89 0.11 4.95 -7.93
CA ILE A 89 0.15 3.80 -8.85
C ILE A 89 -1.01 2.84 -8.55
N LYS A 90 -1.26 2.52 -7.28
CA LYS A 90 -2.39 1.68 -6.83
C LYS A 90 -3.73 2.26 -7.30
N LYS A 91 -3.95 3.57 -7.14
CA LYS A 91 -5.17 4.23 -7.64
C LYS A 91 -5.35 4.03 -9.15
N ARG A 92 -4.27 4.14 -9.94
CA ARG A 92 -4.31 3.94 -11.40
C ARG A 92 -4.58 2.48 -11.79
N ILE A 93 -4.02 1.51 -11.06
CA ILE A 93 -4.28 0.08 -11.25
C ILE A 93 -5.78 -0.25 -11.06
N MET A 94 -6.44 0.41 -10.11
CA MET A 94 -7.86 0.21 -9.82
C MET A 94 -8.81 0.85 -10.85
N LEU A 95 -8.30 1.61 -11.82
CA LEU A 95 -9.13 2.19 -12.88
C LEU A 95 -9.53 1.13 -13.90
N LYS A 96 -10.76 1.24 -14.40
CA LYS A 96 -11.32 0.31 -15.40
C LYS A 96 -10.78 0.50 -16.82
N ASN A 97 -10.03 1.58 -17.07
CA ASN A 97 -9.40 1.81 -18.37
C ASN A 97 -8.24 0.81 -18.56
N PRO A 98 -8.31 -0.13 -19.53
CA PRO A 98 -7.31 -1.19 -19.66
C PRO A 98 -5.91 -0.66 -19.94
N ARG A 99 -5.79 0.46 -20.69
CA ARG A 99 -4.52 1.07 -21.03
C ARG A 99 -3.88 1.70 -19.81
N VAL A 100 -4.63 2.52 -19.07
CA VAL A 100 -4.12 3.15 -17.83
C VAL A 100 -3.68 2.09 -16.83
N GLN A 101 -4.50 1.06 -16.63
CA GLN A 101 -4.17 -0.06 -15.74
C GLN A 101 -2.89 -0.78 -16.17
N TYR A 102 -2.72 -1.07 -17.47
CA TYR A 102 -1.51 -1.71 -17.99
C TYR A 102 -0.26 -0.85 -17.76
N LEU A 103 -0.33 0.45 -18.10
CA LEU A 103 0.77 1.39 -17.90
C LEU A 103 1.14 1.52 -16.43
N ALA A 104 0.15 1.53 -15.53
CA ALA A 104 0.38 1.55 -14.09
C ALA A 104 1.07 0.27 -13.58
N LEU A 105 0.70 -0.91 -14.11
CA LEU A 105 1.38 -2.17 -13.77
C LEU A 105 2.83 -2.18 -14.27
N VAL A 106 3.12 -1.61 -15.44
CA VAL A 106 4.49 -1.46 -15.96
C VAL A 106 5.30 -0.46 -15.13
N LEU A 107 4.70 0.66 -14.74
CA LEU A 107 5.35 1.63 -13.86
C LEU A 107 5.65 1.02 -12.49
N LEU A 108 4.71 0.27 -11.91
CA LEU A 108 4.91 -0.46 -10.65
C LEU A 108 6.11 -1.41 -10.74
N GLU A 109 6.17 -2.23 -11.79
CA GLU A 109 7.30 -3.12 -12.03
C GLU A 109 8.63 -2.37 -12.09
N THR A 110 8.65 -1.25 -12.81
CA THR A 110 9.86 -0.45 -13.01
C THR A 110 10.34 0.12 -11.69
N VAL A 111 9.44 0.73 -10.91
CA VAL A 111 9.76 1.31 -9.59
C VAL A 111 10.25 0.23 -8.63
N VAL A 112 9.58 -0.93 -8.59
CA VAL A 112 9.96 -2.05 -7.72
C VAL A 112 11.35 -2.60 -8.07
N LYS A 113 11.73 -2.62 -9.36
CA LYS A 113 13.05 -3.09 -9.80
C LYS A 113 14.18 -2.09 -9.58
N ASN A 114 13.88 -0.79 -9.45
CA ASN A 114 14.89 0.27 -9.47
C ASN A 114 14.95 1.10 -8.17
N CYS A 115 14.01 0.93 -7.25
CA CYS A 115 13.94 1.70 -6.01
C CYS A 115 13.92 0.79 -4.78
N GLU A 116 14.96 0.87 -3.94
CA GLU A 116 15.13 -0.01 -2.77
C GLU A 116 13.93 -0.01 -1.80
N LYS A 117 13.30 1.15 -1.59
CA LYS A 117 12.15 1.29 -0.67
C LYS A 117 10.84 0.77 -1.27
N ALA A 118 10.75 0.56 -2.57
CA ALA A 118 9.49 0.32 -3.26
C ALA A 118 8.76 -0.94 -2.77
N PHE A 119 9.49 -2.04 -2.54
CA PHE A 119 8.89 -3.28 -2.06
C PHE A 119 8.21 -3.13 -0.68
N SER A 120 8.86 -2.45 0.27
CA SER A 120 8.25 -2.21 1.58
C SER A 120 7.01 -1.32 1.48
N GLU A 121 7.00 -0.35 0.57
CA GLU A 121 5.82 0.50 0.36
C GLU A 121 4.68 -0.24 -0.35
N VAL A 122 4.99 -1.14 -1.29
CA VAL A 122 4.01 -2.03 -1.93
C VAL A 122 3.27 -2.88 -0.89
N ALA A 123 4.00 -3.39 0.10
CA ALA A 123 3.42 -4.13 1.22
C ALA A 123 2.61 -3.21 2.15
N ALA A 124 3.15 -2.05 2.53
CA ALA A 124 2.47 -1.09 3.41
C ALA A 124 1.14 -0.58 2.82
N GLU A 125 1.12 -0.34 1.51
CA GLU A 125 -0.06 0.13 0.78
C GLU A 125 -1.01 -0.99 0.34
N ARG A 126 -0.71 -2.26 0.68
CA ARG A 126 -1.52 -3.44 0.36
C ARG A 126 -1.83 -3.56 -1.13
N VAL A 127 -0.85 -3.28 -1.99
CA VAL A 127 -1.04 -3.32 -3.45
C VAL A 127 -1.38 -4.73 -3.95
N LEU A 128 -0.81 -5.76 -3.31
CA LEU A 128 -1.10 -7.17 -3.60
C LEU A 128 -2.59 -7.49 -3.51
N ASP A 129 -3.30 -6.95 -2.51
CA ASP A 129 -4.74 -7.18 -2.35
C ASP A 129 -5.54 -6.68 -3.56
N GLU A 130 -5.17 -5.53 -4.13
CA GLU A 130 -5.81 -4.98 -5.33
C GLU A 130 -5.43 -5.78 -6.59
N MET A 131 -4.21 -6.31 -6.65
CA MET A 131 -3.76 -7.19 -7.73
C MET A 131 -4.53 -8.51 -7.75
N VAL A 132 -4.78 -9.13 -6.59
CA VAL A 132 -5.63 -10.34 -6.49
C VAL A 132 -7.04 -10.05 -6.99
N LYS A 133 -7.65 -8.92 -6.57
CA LYS A 133 -8.97 -8.51 -7.06
C LYS A 133 -9.01 -8.36 -8.58
N LEU A 134 -7.94 -7.87 -9.22
CA LEU A 134 -7.87 -7.78 -10.67
C LEU A 134 -7.82 -9.14 -11.35
N ILE A 135 -7.18 -10.13 -10.74
CA ILE A 135 -7.16 -11.50 -11.25
C ILE A 135 -8.59 -12.07 -11.22
N ASP A 136 -9.28 -11.89 -10.10
CA ASP A 136 -10.62 -12.42 -9.86
C ASP A 136 -11.72 -11.70 -10.65
N ASP A 137 -11.50 -10.43 -11.03
CA ASP A 137 -12.48 -9.67 -11.82
C ASP A 137 -12.56 -10.21 -13.26
N PRO A 138 -13.71 -10.78 -13.69
CA PRO A 138 -13.88 -11.29 -15.05
C PRO A 138 -13.84 -10.17 -16.11
N GLN A 139 -14.05 -8.91 -15.74
CA GLN A 139 -13.97 -7.76 -16.65
C GLN A 139 -12.53 -7.31 -16.91
N THR A 140 -11.56 -7.75 -16.11
CA THR A 140 -10.15 -7.44 -16.35
C THR A 140 -9.69 -8.05 -17.68
N VAL A 141 -9.09 -7.22 -18.53
CA VAL A 141 -8.55 -7.64 -19.83
C VAL A 141 -7.43 -8.65 -19.63
N VAL A 142 -7.42 -9.70 -20.46
CA VAL A 142 -6.48 -10.83 -20.37
C VAL A 142 -5.02 -10.38 -20.26
N ASN A 143 -4.60 -9.41 -21.07
CA ASN A 143 -3.23 -8.90 -21.02
C ASN A 143 -2.85 -8.30 -19.66
N ASN A 144 -3.79 -7.58 -19.01
CA ASN A 144 -3.56 -6.98 -17.71
C ASN A 144 -3.54 -8.05 -16.62
N ARG A 145 -4.46 -9.02 -16.68
CA ARG A 145 -4.46 -10.18 -15.79
C ARG A 145 -3.14 -10.96 -15.87
N ASN A 146 -2.65 -11.23 -17.08
CA ASN A 146 -1.37 -11.91 -17.29
C ASN A 146 -0.20 -11.09 -16.74
N LYS A 147 -0.21 -9.76 -16.93
CA LYS A 147 0.82 -8.88 -16.38
C LYS A 147 0.85 -8.94 -14.85
N VAL A 148 -0.31 -8.94 -14.19
CA VAL A 148 -0.41 -9.09 -12.73
C VAL A 148 0.16 -10.42 -12.28
N LEU A 149 -0.22 -11.53 -12.92
CA LEU A 149 0.28 -12.86 -12.59
C LEU A 149 1.81 -12.95 -12.68
N ILE A 150 2.39 -12.42 -13.77
CA ILE A 150 3.86 -12.37 -13.95
C ILE A 150 4.53 -11.57 -12.83
N LEU A 151 3.94 -10.46 -12.39
CA LEU A 151 4.52 -9.66 -11.30
C LEU A 151 4.49 -10.40 -9.96
N ILE A 152 3.37 -11.07 -9.64
CA ILE A 152 3.26 -11.85 -8.40
C ILE A 152 4.23 -13.03 -8.43
N GLU A 153 4.35 -13.73 -9.55
CA GLU A 153 5.31 -14.82 -9.74
C GLU A 153 6.75 -14.32 -9.56
N ALA A 154 7.12 -13.22 -10.23
CA ALA A 154 8.46 -12.64 -10.14
C ALA A 154 8.82 -12.20 -8.72
N TRP A 155 7.85 -11.68 -7.96
CA TRP A 155 8.06 -11.40 -6.54
C TRP A 155 8.21 -12.70 -5.76
N GLY A 156 7.51 -13.79 -6.09
CA GLY A 156 7.64 -15.07 -5.39
C GLY A 156 9.01 -15.70 -5.51
N GLU A 157 9.59 -15.60 -6.69
CA GLU A 157 10.90 -16.16 -6.97
C GLU A 157 12.03 -15.33 -6.35
N SER A 158 11.86 -14.02 -6.15
CA SER A 158 12.86 -13.13 -5.51
C SER A 158 13.01 -13.34 -3.99
N SER A 159 12.50 -14.45 -3.46
CA SER A 159 12.37 -14.91 -2.06
C SER A 159 13.62 -14.88 -1.15
N ASN A 160 14.76 -14.34 -1.59
CA ASN A 160 15.81 -13.92 -0.66
C ASN A 160 15.48 -12.58 0.03
N GLU A 161 14.62 -11.73 -0.56
CA GLU A 161 14.17 -10.48 0.06
C GLU A 161 12.85 -10.62 0.83
N LEU A 162 12.07 -11.70 0.68
CA LEU A 162 10.67 -11.76 1.15
C LEU A 162 10.40 -12.54 2.44
N ARG A 163 11.42 -13.03 3.14
CA ARG A 163 11.21 -13.81 4.39
C ARG A 163 10.70 -12.98 5.57
N TYR A 164 10.52 -11.68 5.44
CA TYR A 164 10.10 -10.81 6.54
C TYR A 164 8.63 -10.37 6.51
N LEU A 165 7.84 -10.70 5.47
CA LEU A 165 6.44 -10.27 5.36
C LEU A 165 5.47 -11.47 5.44
N PRO A 166 4.79 -11.68 6.58
CA PRO A 166 3.81 -12.76 6.76
C PRO A 166 2.67 -12.76 5.72
N VAL A 167 2.26 -11.56 5.27
CA VAL A 167 1.19 -11.37 4.26
C VAL A 167 1.59 -11.92 2.87
N TYR A 168 2.89 -11.90 2.56
CA TYR A 168 3.39 -12.41 1.29
C TYR A 168 3.27 -13.95 1.23
N GLU A 169 3.66 -14.62 2.31
CA GLU A 169 3.62 -16.08 2.41
C GLU A 169 2.19 -16.62 2.29
N GLU A 170 1.20 -15.94 2.88
CA GLU A 170 -0.22 -16.30 2.75
C GLU A 170 -0.74 -16.12 1.33
N THR A 171 -0.45 -14.99 0.68
CA THR A 171 -0.94 -14.68 -0.68
C THR A 171 -0.32 -15.61 -1.72
N TYR A 172 0.99 -15.86 -1.62
CA TYR A 172 1.72 -16.75 -2.54
C TYR A 172 1.20 -18.19 -2.48
N LYS A 173 0.92 -18.71 -1.27
CA LYS A 173 0.33 -20.06 -1.10
C LYS A 173 -1.08 -20.16 -1.68
N VAL A 174 -1.88 -19.11 -1.59
CA VAL A 174 -3.27 -19.10 -2.08
C VAL A 174 -3.35 -18.99 -3.60
N CYS A 175 -2.49 -18.19 -4.23
CA CYS A 175 -2.58 -17.91 -5.68
C CYS A 175 -1.75 -18.85 -6.58
N ILE A 176 -0.67 -19.47 -6.07
CA ILE A 176 0.30 -20.20 -6.92
C ILE A 176 0.40 -21.71 -6.61
N GLN A 177 -0.17 -22.20 -5.50
CA GLN A 177 -0.12 -23.64 -5.15
C GLN A 177 -1.38 -24.47 -5.47
N PHE A 178 -2.21 -24.07 -6.45
CA PHE A 178 -3.23 -24.95 -7.04
C PHE A 178 -3.24 -24.88 -8.57
#